data_AF-A0A8T6XW18-F1
#
_entry.id   AF-A0A8T6XW18-F1
#
_cell.length_a   1.000
_cell.length_b   1.000
_cell.length_c   1.000
_cell.angle_alpha   90.00
_cell.angle_beta   90.00
_cell.angle_gamma   90.00
#
_symmetry.space_group_name_H-M   'P 1'
#
loop_
_entity.id
_entity.type
_entity.pdbx_description
1 polymer ?
#
loop_
_entity_poly.entity_id
_entity_poly.type
_entity_poly.pdbx_seq_one_letter_code
_entity_poly.pdbx_strand_id
1 'polypeptide(L)' 'MEDLLEGEALGHPQLRRGDIIEGVVVGKDRDGILVDIGAKSEGVVPPNEM' A
#
# COMPACT_ATOMS: atom_id res chain seq x y z
N MET A 1 11.17 25.11 -13.51
CA MET A 1 11.99 23.91 -13.21
C MET A 1 11.79 23.48 -11.76
N GLU A 2 11.48 24.41 -10.84
CA GLU A 2 11.21 24.11 -9.42
C GLU A 2 9.81 23.54 -9.16
N ASP A 3 8.79 23.86 -9.96
CA ASP A 3 7.42 23.31 -9.79
C ASP A 3 7.27 21.80 -10.01
N LEU A 4 8.27 21.12 -10.59
CA LEU A 4 8.16 19.70 -10.94
C LEU A 4 8.50 18.76 -9.77
N LEU A 5 9.17 19.27 -8.73
CA LEU A 5 9.56 18.50 -7.54
C LEU A 5 8.54 18.61 -6.40
N GLU A 6 7.68 19.62 -6.41
CA GLU A 6 6.66 19.82 -5.37
C GLU A 6 5.50 18.80 -5.46
N GLY A 7 5.33 18.16 -6.62
CA GLY A 7 4.36 17.07 -6.82
C GLY A 7 4.77 15.73 -6.20
N GLU A 8 6.06 15.53 -5.89
CA GLU A 8 6.59 14.30 -5.27
C GLU A 8 6.60 14.35 -3.74
N ALA A 9 6.03 15.40 -3.13
CA ALA A 9 5.78 15.49 -1.70
C ALA A 9 4.30 15.33 -1.33
N LEU A 10 3.47 14.77 -2.22
CA LEU A 10 2.14 14.28 -1.85
C LEU A 10 2.36 13.05 -0.97
N GLY A 11 2.43 13.33 0.34
CA GLY A 11 2.90 12.43 1.36
C GLY A 11 2.41 11.01 1.15
N HIS A 12 3.36 10.07 1.14
CA HIS A 12 3.06 8.68 1.43
C HIS A 12 2.09 8.68 2.61
N PRO A 13 0.87 8.14 2.47
CA PRO A 13 -0.07 8.10 3.58
C PRO A 13 0.68 7.44 4.73
N GLN A 14 0.83 8.18 5.83
CA GLN A 14 1.44 7.64 7.04
C GLN A 14 0.45 6.63 7.59
N LEU A 15 0.56 5.38 7.14
CA LEU A 15 -0.30 4.28 7.56
C LEU A 15 -0.18 4.12 9.07
N ARG A 16 -1.27 4.31 9.79
CA ARG A 16 -1.34 4.05 11.23
C ARG A 16 -1.96 2.68 11.44
N ARG A 17 -1.58 2.03 12.54
CA ARG A 17 -2.21 0.78 12.95
C ARG A 17 -3.71 1.03 13.19
N GLY A 18 -4.56 0.28 12.51
CA GLY A 18 -6.02 0.41 12.59
C GLY A 18 -6.65 1.24 11.46
N ASP A 19 -5.85 1.83 10.56
CA ASP A 19 -6.38 2.48 9.37
C ASP A 19 -6.87 1.41 8.37
N ILE A 20 -8.10 1.59 7.89
CA ILE A 20 -8.65 0.79 6.80
C ILE A 20 -8.44 1.58 5.52
N ILE A 21 -7.71 0.99 4.58
CA ILE A 21 -7.39 1.60 3.29
C ILE A 21 -7.79 0.69 2.14
N GLU A 22 -8.04 1.29 0.99
CA GLU A 22 -8.28 0.55 -0.25
C GLU A 22 -6.95 0.23 -0.92
N GLY A 23 -6.85 -0.97 -1.47
CA GLY A 23 -5.68 -1.44 -2.19
C GLY A 23 -6.07 -2.39 -3.31
N VAL A 24 -5.15 -2.58 -4.27
CA VAL A 24 -5.34 -3.45 -5.43
C VAL A 24 -4.66 -4.78 -5.17
N VAL A 25 -5.40 -5.87 -5.33
CA VAL A 25 -4.80 -7.22 -5.25
C VAL A 25 -3.93 -7.45 -6.47
N VAL A 26 -2.63 -7.53 -6.26
CA VAL A 26 -1.64 -7.76 -7.33
C VAL A 26 -1.21 -9.23 -7.41
N GLY A 27 -1.44 -10.00 -6.36
CA GLY A 27 -1.09 -11.42 -6.35
C GLY A 27 -1.77 -12.20 -5.23
N LYS A 28 -1.84 -13.51 -5.40
CA LYS A 28 -2.31 -14.45 -4.39
C LYS A 28 -1.44 -15.69 -4.44
N ASP A 29 -0.89 -16.06 -3.29
CA ASP A 29 -0.19 -17.32 -3.08
C ASP A 29 -0.79 -18.06 -1.87
N ARG A 30 -0.26 -19.25 -1.58
CA ARG A 30 -0.59 -20.08 -0.42
C ARG A 30 -0.26 -19.39 0.90
N ASP A 31 0.70 -18.48 0.89
CA ASP A 31 1.16 -17.75 2.08
C ASP A 31 0.34 -16.48 2.34
N GLY A 32 -0.45 -16.01 1.37
CA GLY A 32 -1.28 -14.81 1.53
C GLY A 32 -1.61 -14.09 0.22
N ILE A 33 -2.36 -13.00 0.35
CA ILE A 33 -2.71 -12.08 -0.71
C ILE A 33 -1.75 -10.89 -0.67
N LEU A 34 -1.14 -10.57 -1.81
CA LEU A 34 -0.34 -9.37 -2.00
C LEU A 34 -1.24 -8.23 -2.48
N VAL A 35 -1.21 -7.12 -1.76
CA VAL A 35 -2.04 -5.95 -2.02
C VAL A 35 -1.12 -4.74 -2.20
N ASP A 36 -1.21 -4.09 -3.36
CA ASP A 36 -0.59 -2.80 -3.59
C ASP A 36 -1.51 -1.69 -3.03
N ILE A 37 -0.93 -0.82 -2.22
CA ILE A 37 -1.61 0.26 -1.52
C ILE A 37 -1.10 1.64 -1.96
N GLY A 38 -0.37 1.71 -3.07
CA GLY A 38 0.21 2.96 -3.58
C GLY A 38 1.36 3.49 -2.71
N ALA A 39 1.93 2.64 -1.85
CA ALA A 39 3.07 2.97 -1.01
C ALA A 39 4.36 2.39 -1.59
N LYS A 40 5.51 2.68 -0.95
CA LYS A 40 6.80 2.08 -1.33
C LYS A 40 6.89 0.57 -1.08
N SER A 41 5.91 -0.02 -0.39
CA SER A 41 5.91 -1.42 0.02
C SER A 41 4.52 -2.02 -0.12
N GLU A 42 4.47 -3.26 -0.59
CA GLU A 42 3.25 -4.03 -0.76
C GLU A 42 2.78 -4.57 0.61
N GLY A 43 1.47 -4.62 0.80
CA GLY A 43 0.84 -5.28 1.95
C GLY A 43 0.67 -6.77 1.69
N VAL A 44 0.90 -7.59 2.73
CA VAL A 44 0.57 -9.02 2.71
C VAL A 44 -0.58 -9.28 3.67
N VAL A 45 -1.64 -9.90 3.18
CA VAL A 45 -2.78 -10.39 3.98
C VAL A 45 -2.67 -11.91 4.09
N PRO A 46 -2.30 -12.47 5.24
CA PRO A 46 -2.21 -13.91 5.42
C PRO A 46 -3.61 -14.56 5.37
N PRO A 47 -3.73 -15.81 4.89
CA PRO A 47 -5.01 -16.48 4.73
C PRO A 47 -5.73 -16.79 6.05
N ASN A 48 -5.01 -16.67 7.18
CA ASN A 48 -5.53 -16.92 8.52
C ASN A 48 -6.25 -15.69 9.12
N GLU A 49 -6.23 -14.54 8.43
CA GLU A 49 -6.95 -13.31 8.79
C GLU A 49 -8.12 -12.99 7.82
N MET A 50 -8.50 -13.95 6.95
CA MET A 50 -9.76 -13.91 6.17
C MET A 50 -10.94 -14.40 7.00
#